data_AF-A0A401X0R8-F1
#
_entry.id   AF-A0A401X0R8-F1
#
_cell.length_a   1.000
_cell.length_b   1.000
_cell.length_c   1.000
_cell.angle_alpha   90.00
_cell.angle_beta   90.00
_cell.angle_gamma   90.00
#
_symmetry.space_group_name_H-M   'P 1'
#
loop_
_entity.id
_entity.type
_entity.pdbx_description
1 polymer ?
#
loop_
_entity_poly.entity_id
_entity_poly.type
_entity_poly.pdbx_seq_one_letter_code
_entity_poly.pdbx_strand_id
1 'polypeptide(L)'
;MATPDWSTGSDYTWVGPTTGGVWTDASNWQYDGEPATHAPDAQTSGTITIPAGATVTIPSTVSSLGYLTLDVQGTLVMPSSDSQLTFSKLVVENGGQATISRTLNINGGLQINNGGTATFEGVTQNWTNPSLNLSLLQGGTLNIDKSNIVLGNVNQGSGAGTLNITGGSVVSTASNSTDLSGPINVTGSSFTDNSSLASTTTLTLNDGATATLSTSAYPADGSTVVFGTGNNTLVLPNLQYGANKVNVENLKNGDRLGVDGTQVTTATLSANNVALATTSGTPIQVKSVTYDSSYTDAPTGDETQTVTIDADFFCDGVDGSQRHRDVPR
;
A
#
# COMPACT_ATOMS: atom_id res chain seq x y z
N MET A 1 16.97 24.20 -34.74
CA MET A 1 16.88 25.39 -33.86
C MET A 1 17.43 24.98 -32.50
N ALA A 2 17.95 25.88 -31.67
CA ALA A 2 18.36 25.49 -30.31
C ALA A 2 17.11 25.38 -29.41
N THR A 3 17.04 24.34 -28.57
CA THR A 3 16.00 24.24 -27.54
C THR A 3 16.18 25.39 -26.54
N PRO A 4 15.11 26.09 -26.13
CA PRO A 4 15.21 27.17 -25.15
C PRO A 4 15.63 26.67 -23.77
N ASP A 5 16.46 27.45 -23.07
CA ASP A 5 16.91 27.14 -21.69
C ASP A 5 15.73 26.93 -20.70
N TRP A 6 14.62 27.63 -20.92
CA TRP A 6 13.37 27.43 -20.19
C TRP A 6 12.32 26.90 -21.15
N SER A 7 11.87 25.68 -20.92
CA SER A 7 11.07 24.92 -21.89
C SER A 7 9.78 24.37 -21.30
N THR A 8 8.83 24.06 -22.17
CA THR A 8 7.55 23.44 -21.79
C THR A 8 7.60 21.95 -22.09
N GLY A 9 7.22 21.13 -21.11
CA GLY A 9 7.18 19.67 -21.21
C GLY A 9 6.29 19.16 -22.34
N SER A 10 5.18 19.87 -22.63
CA SER A 10 4.23 19.49 -23.69
C SER A 10 4.82 19.55 -25.10
N ASP A 11 5.90 20.31 -25.25
CA ASP A 11 6.58 20.50 -26.53
C ASP A 11 7.66 19.42 -26.72
N TYR A 12 8.01 18.69 -25.65
CA TYR A 12 8.90 17.54 -25.72
C TYR A 12 8.16 16.28 -26.15
N THR A 13 8.74 15.58 -27.12
CA THR A 13 8.29 14.26 -27.55
C THR A 13 9.44 13.27 -27.42
N TRP A 14 9.15 12.12 -26.81
CA TRP A 14 10.11 11.01 -26.78
C TRP A 14 10.26 10.38 -28.18
N VAL A 15 11.48 10.37 -28.71
CA VAL A 15 11.85 9.71 -29.97
C VAL A 15 12.97 8.69 -29.80
N GLY A 16 13.37 8.44 -28.55
CA GLY A 16 14.38 7.45 -28.20
C GLY A 16 13.94 6.01 -28.44
N PRO A 17 14.81 5.04 -28.14
CA PRO A 17 14.53 3.63 -28.37
C PRO A 17 13.34 3.13 -27.53
N THR A 18 12.72 2.05 -27.99
CA THR A 18 11.63 1.37 -27.26
C THR A 18 12.10 0.78 -25.93
N THR A 19 13.37 0.38 -25.83
CA THR A 19 13.98 -0.19 -24.62
C THR A 19 15.32 0.43 -24.32
N GLY A 20 15.62 0.70 -23.05
CA GLY A 20 16.93 1.23 -22.62
C GLY A 20 17.12 2.71 -22.90
N GLY A 21 16.04 3.45 -23.17
CA GLY A 21 16.08 4.90 -23.32
C GLY A 21 16.54 5.60 -22.05
N VAL A 22 17.46 6.55 -22.17
CA VAL A 22 17.97 7.33 -21.03
C VAL A 22 17.39 8.74 -21.09
N TRP A 23 16.75 9.17 -20.01
CA TRP A 23 16.11 10.48 -19.91
C TRP A 23 17.05 11.63 -20.26
N THR A 24 18.30 11.59 -19.79
CA THR A 24 19.27 12.69 -19.94
C THR A 24 19.93 12.77 -21.31
N ASP A 25 19.70 11.80 -22.20
CA ASP A 25 20.25 11.81 -23.54
C ASP A 25 19.34 12.61 -24.47
N ALA A 26 19.80 13.81 -24.86
CA ALA A 26 19.06 14.74 -25.70
C ALA A 26 18.65 14.12 -27.06
N SER A 27 19.39 13.13 -27.57
CA SER A 27 19.05 12.46 -28.84
C SER A 27 17.75 11.65 -28.76
N ASN A 28 17.29 11.34 -27.55
CA ASN A 28 16.01 10.67 -27.32
C ASN A 28 14.81 11.63 -27.32
N TRP A 29 15.03 12.93 -27.54
CA TRP A 29 14.01 13.94 -27.43
C TRP A 29 13.93 14.80 -28.69
N GLN A 30 12.69 15.12 -29.07
CA GLN A 30 12.38 16.26 -29.91
C GLN A 30 11.76 17.35 -29.05
N TYR A 31 12.00 18.61 -29.44
CA TYR A 31 11.33 19.79 -28.92
C TYR A 31 10.67 20.52 -30.09
N ASP A 32 9.35 20.74 -30.02
CA ASP A 32 8.57 21.32 -31.12
C ASP A 32 8.74 20.59 -32.47
N GLY A 33 8.89 19.27 -32.42
CA GLY A 33 9.06 18.41 -33.60
C GLY A 33 10.47 18.41 -34.22
N GLU A 34 11.40 19.19 -33.68
CA GLU A 34 12.81 19.21 -34.10
C GLU A 34 13.70 18.49 -33.06
N PRO A 35 14.87 17.94 -33.45
CA PRO A 35 15.79 17.34 -32.49
C PRO A 35 16.15 18.30 -31.35
N ALA A 36 15.97 17.86 -30.11
CA ALA A 36 16.26 18.69 -28.95
C ALA A 36 17.78 18.83 -28.74
N THR A 37 18.23 20.00 -28.30
CA THR A 37 19.65 20.24 -27.98
C THR A 37 20.01 19.87 -26.55
N HIS A 38 19.01 19.71 -25.68
CA HIS A 38 19.16 19.14 -24.34
C HIS A 38 17.91 18.33 -23.97
N ALA A 39 18.04 17.45 -22.99
CA ALA A 39 16.92 16.71 -22.43
C ALA A 39 16.07 17.62 -21.50
N PRO A 40 14.82 17.23 -21.21
CA PRO A 40 14.04 17.89 -20.16
C PRO A 40 14.72 17.79 -18.80
N ASP A 41 14.67 18.87 -18.03
CA ASP A 41 15.38 19.01 -16.76
C ASP A 41 14.64 19.93 -15.77
N ALA A 42 15.36 20.45 -14.76
CA ALA A 42 14.78 21.33 -13.74
C ALA A 42 14.29 22.69 -14.26
N GLN A 43 14.66 23.10 -15.48
CA GLN A 43 14.17 24.31 -16.13
C GLN A 43 13.00 24.02 -17.09
N THR A 44 12.56 22.75 -17.15
CA THR A 44 11.37 22.35 -17.88
C THR A 44 10.15 22.37 -16.96
N SER A 45 9.01 22.86 -17.46
CA SER A 45 7.75 22.91 -16.70
C SER A 45 6.59 22.31 -17.48
N GLY A 46 5.52 21.88 -16.81
CA GLY A 46 4.36 21.28 -17.47
C GLY A 46 4.45 19.75 -17.54
N THR A 47 3.78 19.15 -18.52
CA THR A 47 3.61 17.69 -18.60
C THR A 47 4.50 17.08 -19.66
N ILE A 48 5.21 16.01 -19.32
CA ILE A 48 5.91 15.16 -20.29
C ILE A 48 5.25 13.79 -20.30
N THR A 49 4.87 13.34 -21.49
CA THR A 49 4.30 12.00 -21.68
C THR A 49 5.39 11.01 -22.10
N ILE A 50 5.49 9.91 -21.37
CA ILE A 50 6.26 8.73 -21.75
C ILE A 50 5.31 7.82 -22.54
N PRO A 51 5.50 7.69 -23.86
CA PRO A 51 4.51 7.06 -24.73
C PRO A 51 4.46 5.54 -24.53
N ALA A 52 3.30 4.95 -24.82
CA ALA A 52 3.12 3.50 -24.82
C ALA A 52 4.18 2.79 -25.68
N GLY A 53 4.71 1.67 -25.17
CA GLY A 53 5.75 0.88 -25.83
C GLY A 53 7.19 1.42 -25.67
N ALA A 54 7.38 2.60 -25.10
CA ALA A 54 8.71 3.09 -24.72
C ALA A 54 9.09 2.68 -23.30
N THR A 55 10.39 2.48 -23.06
CA THR A 55 10.97 2.30 -21.72
C THR A 55 12.01 3.38 -21.48
N VAL A 56 11.74 4.25 -20.53
CA VAL A 56 12.56 5.41 -20.19
C VAL A 56 13.13 5.24 -18.79
N THR A 57 14.44 5.41 -18.66
CA THR A 57 15.14 5.42 -17.38
C THR A 57 15.51 6.84 -17.00
N ILE A 58 15.08 7.32 -15.83
CA ILE A 58 15.63 8.54 -15.21
C ILE A 58 16.82 8.10 -14.34
N PRO A 59 18.08 8.38 -14.73
CA PRO A 59 19.25 7.89 -13.99
C PRO A 59 19.28 8.33 -12.52
N SER A 60 20.01 7.56 -11.71
CA SER A 60 20.22 7.85 -10.28
C SER A 60 20.97 9.17 -10.02
N THR A 61 21.70 9.68 -11.02
CA THR A 61 22.41 10.96 -10.99
C THR A 61 21.49 12.17 -11.13
N VAL A 62 20.25 11.98 -11.59
CA VAL A 62 19.25 13.06 -11.67
C VAL A 62 18.57 13.17 -10.31
N SER A 63 18.68 14.34 -9.69
CA SER A 63 18.07 14.66 -8.39
C SER A 63 16.85 15.59 -8.49
N SER A 64 16.68 16.29 -9.62
CA SER A 64 15.57 17.22 -9.83
C SER A 64 15.17 17.29 -11.30
N LEU A 65 13.86 17.26 -11.52
CA LEU A 65 13.16 17.59 -12.77
C LEU A 65 12.22 18.80 -12.54
N GLY A 66 12.50 19.60 -11.50
CA GLY A 66 11.79 20.84 -11.25
C GLY A 66 10.29 20.64 -10.97
N TYR A 67 9.45 21.27 -11.79
CA TYR A 67 7.99 21.26 -11.63
C TYR A 67 7.29 20.39 -12.67
N LEU A 68 7.98 19.37 -13.18
CA LEU A 68 7.42 18.47 -14.19
C LEU A 68 6.31 17.58 -13.63
N THR A 69 5.27 17.42 -14.43
CA THR A 69 4.34 16.29 -14.35
C THR A 69 4.82 15.21 -15.30
N LEU A 70 5.07 14.02 -14.78
CA LEU A 70 5.40 12.85 -15.56
C LEU A 70 4.13 12.05 -15.81
N ASP A 71 3.70 11.99 -17.07
CA ASP A 71 2.57 11.17 -17.53
C ASP A 71 3.10 9.88 -18.16
N VAL A 72 2.85 8.74 -17.54
CA VAL A 72 3.44 7.45 -17.89
C VAL A 72 2.40 6.54 -18.54
N GLN A 73 2.51 6.38 -19.85
CA GLN A 73 1.72 5.44 -20.66
C GLN A 73 2.58 4.26 -21.17
N GLY A 74 3.90 4.43 -21.22
CA GLY A 74 4.89 3.37 -21.42
C GLY A 74 5.46 2.86 -20.10
N THR A 75 6.76 2.58 -20.07
CA THR A 75 7.49 2.16 -18.86
C THR A 75 8.45 3.25 -18.40
N LEU A 76 8.38 3.62 -17.12
CA LEU A 76 9.29 4.53 -16.45
C LEU A 76 10.08 3.78 -15.37
N VAL A 77 11.41 3.86 -15.44
CA VAL A 77 12.31 3.28 -14.43
C VAL A 77 13.07 4.37 -13.71
N MET A 78 12.96 4.38 -12.38
CA MET A 78 13.72 5.23 -11.47
C MET A 78 14.55 4.33 -10.54
N PRO A 79 15.80 4.01 -10.91
CA PRO A 79 16.65 3.11 -10.14
C PRO A 79 17.00 3.71 -8.78
N SER A 80 17.53 2.87 -7.90
CA SER A 80 17.95 3.26 -6.57
C SER A 80 18.98 4.39 -6.59
N SER A 81 18.85 5.31 -5.64
CA SER A 81 19.76 6.43 -5.44
C SER A 81 19.70 6.85 -3.98
N ASP A 82 20.82 7.33 -3.45
CA ASP A 82 20.90 7.93 -2.12
C ASP A 82 20.24 9.32 -2.09
N SER A 83 19.98 9.91 -3.25
CA SER A 83 19.29 11.20 -3.39
C SER A 83 17.84 11.02 -3.79
N GLN A 84 16.95 11.78 -3.16
CA GLN A 84 15.56 11.88 -3.58
C GLN A 84 15.46 12.50 -4.99
N LEU A 85 14.49 12.04 -5.78
CA LEU A 85 14.12 12.70 -7.04
C LEU A 85 13.00 13.70 -6.77
N THR A 86 13.23 14.97 -7.11
CA THR A 86 12.24 16.04 -6.99
C THR A 86 11.56 16.31 -8.33
N PHE A 87 10.23 16.30 -8.35
CA PHE A 87 9.40 16.73 -9.48
C PHE A 87 7.99 17.08 -8.97
N SER A 88 7.09 17.57 -9.81
CA SER A 88 5.77 17.97 -9.32
C SER A 88 4.84 16.79 -9.10
N LYS A 89 4.57 16.00 -10.14
CA LYS A 89 3.49 14.99 -10.10
C LYS A 89 3.85 13.75 -10.92
N LEU A 90 3.49 12.58 -10.42
CA LEU A 90 3.54 11.32 -11.18
C LEU A 90 2.11 10.89 -11.53
N VAL A 91 1.84 10.65 -12.81
CA VAL A 91 0.62 10.03 -13.32
C VAL A 91 1.01 8.73 -14.03
N VAL A 92 0.38 7.62 -13.68
CA VAL A 92 0.56 6.34 -14.37
C VAL A 92 -0.78 5.84 -14.85
N GLU A 93 -0.93 5.59 -16.15
CA GLU A 93 -2.23 5.33 -16.75
C GLU A 93 -2.15 4.54 -18.07
N ASN A 94 -3.29 4.08 -18.58
CA ASN A 94 -3.42 3.51 -19.92
C ASN A 94 -2.46 2.34 -20.22
N GLY A 95 -2.20 1.48 -19.23
CA GLY A 95 -1.25 0.36 -19.35
C GLY A 95 0.19 0.72 -18.97
N GLY A 96 0.43 1.98 -18.59
CA GLY A 96 1.74 2.46 -18.18
C GLY A 96 2.23 1.81 -16.89
N GLN A 97 3.55 1.71 -16.77
CA GLN A 97 4.24 1.09 -15.66
C GLN A 97 5.33 2.01 -15.12
N ALA A 98 5.38 2.21 -13.81
CA ALA A 98 6.47 2.92 -13.16
C ALA A 98 7.13 2.02 -12.10
N THR A 99 8.43 1.83 -12.19
CA THR A 99 9.25 1.16 -11.16
C THR A 99 10.12 2.19 -10.48
N ILE A 100 9.93 2.35 -9.17
CA ILE A 100 10.56 3.38 -8.35
C ILE A 100 11.34 2.70 -7.22
N SER A 101 12.66 2.83 -7.24
CA SER A 101 13.55 2.25 -6.23
C SER A 101 14.29 3.30 -5.41
N ARG A 102 13.77 4.54 -5.38
CA ARG A 102 14.33 5.68 -4.62
C ARG A 102 13.23 6.56 -4.05
N THR A 103 13.55 7.34 -3.03
CA THR A 103 12.62 8.31 -2.43
C THR A 103 12.23 9.39 -3.45
N LEU A 104 10.95 9.76 -3.42
CA LEU A 104 10.40 10.84 -4.24
C LEU A 104 10.05 12.04 -3.36
N ASN A 105 10.34 13.23 -3.87
CA ASN A 105 9.87 14.50 -3.33
C ASN A 105 8.93 15.14 -4.35
N ILE A 106 7.65 14.77 -4.27
CA ILE A 106 6.60 15.25 -5.16
C ILE A 106 5.52 15.98 -4.37
N ASN A 107 5.11 17.14 -4.87
CA ASN A 107 4.17 18.05 -4.19
C ASN A 107 2.82 18.18 -4.90
N GLY A 108 2.72 17.69 -6.14
CA GLY A 108 1.53 17.68 -6.98
C GLY A 108 0.77 16.34 -6.97
N GLY A 109 1.30 15.33 -6.29
CA GLY A 109 0.62 14.05 -6.05
C GLY A 109 1.22 12.84 -6.77
N LEU A 110 0.73 11.67 -6.37
CA LEU A 110 0.91 10.39 -7.06
C LEU A 110 -0.49 9.93 -7.52
N GLN A 111 -0.70 9.85 -8.83
CA GLN A 111 -1.97 9.44 -9.42
C GLN A 111 -1.77 8.17 -10.23
N ILE A 112 -2.53 7.14 -9.91
CA ILE A 112 -2.50 5.85 -10.60
C ILE A 112 -3.92 5.61 -11.11
N ASN A 113 -4.09 5.78 -12.42
CA ASN A 113 -5.39 5.67 -13.08
C ASN A 113 -5.63 4.23 -13.56
N ASN A 114 -6.80 4.03 -14.17
CA ASN A 114 -7.18 2.74 -14.75
C ASN A 114 -6.09 2.20 -15.69
N GLY A 115 -5.68 0.94 -15.47
CA GLY A 115 -4.64 0.26 -16.22
C GLY A 115 -3.21 0.69 -15.88
N GLY A 116 -3.01 1.73 -15.07
CA GLY A 116 -1.68 2.15 -14.62
C GLY A 116 -1.16 1.30 -13.46
N THR A 117 0.15 1.04 -13.44
CA THR A 117 0.81 0.32 -12.34
C THR A 117 2.04 1.07 -11.84
N ALA A 118 2.06 1.44 -10.56
CA ALA A 118 3.27 1.96 -9.91
C ALA A 118 3.80 0.94 -8.90
N THR A 119 5.10 0.67 -8.94
CA THR A 119 5.78 -0.25 -8.02
C THR A 119 6.89 0.50 -7.29
N PHE A 120 6.78 0.58 -5.97
CA PHE A 120 7.86 1.04 -5.09
C PHE A 120 8.61 -0.20 -4.58
N GLU A 121 9.90 -0.30 -4.90
CA GLU A 121 10.74 -1.44 -4.52
C GLU A 121 11.95 -1.00 -3.71
N GLY A 122 12.10 -1.52 -2.49
CA GLY A 122 13.25 -1.20 -1.65
C GLY A 122 13.27 0.25 -1.13
N VAL A 123 12.10 0.89 -1.01
CA VAL A 123 12.00 2.32 -0.70
C VAL A 123 11.52 2.53 0.74
N THR A 124 12.13 3.49 1.44
CA THR A 124 11.54 4.08 2.65
C THR A 124 11.00 5.47 2.32
N GLN A 125 9.70 5.68 2.56
CA GLN A 125 9.00 6.87 2.11
C GLN A 125 7.90 7.27 3.09
N ASN A 126 7.78 8.56 3.34
CA ASN A 126 6.66 9.12 4.10
C ASN A 126 5.83 10.04 3.20
N TRP A 127 4.54 9.73 3.07
CA TRP A 127 3.57 10.48 2.27
C TRP A 127 2.63 11.33 3.11
N THR A 128 2.87 11.52 4.40
CA THR A 128 2.05 12.35 5.29
C THR A 128 2.10 13.84 4.97
N ASN A 129 2.90 14.28 4.00
CA ASN A 129 2.91 15.67 3.57
C ASN A 129 1.52 16.04 3.03
N PRO A 130 0.81 17.03 3.60
CA PRO A 130 -0.55 17.37 3.19
C PRO A 130 -0.66 17.85 1.74
N SER A 131 0.45 18.30 1.13
CA SER A 131 0.51 18.67 -0.28
C SER A 131 0.53 17.45 -1.21
N LEU A 132 0.99 16.30 -0.71
CA LEU A 132 1.00 15.07 -1.47
C LEU A 132 -0.37 14.39 -1.38
N ASN A 133 -1.05 14.32 -2.51
CA ASN A 133 -2.28 13.53 -2.65
C ASN A 133 -1.94 12.22 -3.36
N LEU A 134 -2.17 11.09 -2.69
CA LEU A 134 -2.24 9.79 -3.36
C LEU A 134 -3.64 9.63 -3.95
N SER A 135 -3.74 9.37 -5.24
CA SER A 135 -4.99 9.05 -5.91
C SER A 135 -4.86 7.69 -6.60
N LEU A 136 -5.54 6.69 -6.06
CA LEU A 136 -5.54 5.33 -6.58
C LEU A 136 -6.93 5.02 -7.15
N LEU A 137 -7.11 5.27 -8.44
CA LEU A 137 -8.40 5.13 -9.11
C LEU A 137 -8.72 3.67 -9.45
N GLN A 138 -9.99 3.38 -9.70
CA GLN A 138 -10.44 2.04 -10.11
C GLN A 138 -9.62 1.53 -11.31
N GLY A 139 -9.13 0.29 -11.19
CA GLY A 139 -8.29 -0.37 -12.19
C GLY A 139 -6.82 0.06 -12.18
N GLY A 140 -6.43 1.03 -11.35
CA GLY A 140 -5.03 1.32 -11.05
C GLY A 140 -4.45 0.37 -10.01
N THR A 141 -3.14 0.11 -10.08
CA THR A 141 -2.44 -0.77 -9.14
C THR A 141 -1.23 -0.09 -8.51
N LEU A 142 -1.15 -0.12 -7.19
CA LEU A 142 0.03 0.27 -6.41
C LEU A 142 0.65 -0.97 -5.77
N ASN A 143 1.90 -1.27 -6.12
CA ASN A 143 2.68 -2.34 -5.51
C ASN A 143 3.75 -1.74 -4.58
N ILE A 144 3.80 -2.25 -3.36
CA ILE A 144 4.82 -1.91 -2.36
C ILE A 144 5.60 -3.19 -2.06
N ASP A 145 6.84 -3.27 -2.53
CA ASP A 145 7.70 -4.44 -2.39
C ASP A 145 8.99 -4.11 -1.62
N LYS A 146 9.36 -4.95 -0.65
CA LYS A 146 10.55 -4.75 0.21
C LYS A 146 10.70 -3.31 0.74
N SER A 147 9.59 -2.65 1.05
CA SER A 147 9.53 -1.20 1.28
C SER A 147 8.87 -0.84 2.61
N ASN A 148 9.20 0.34 3.13
CA ASN A 148 8.61 0.92 4.34
C ASN A 148 7.90 2.22 3.99
N ILE A 149 6.56 2.22 3.97
CA ILE A 149 5.79 3.38 3.49
C ILE A 149 4.70 3.79 4.48
N VAL A 150 4.67 5.08 4.81
CA VAL A 150 3.52 5.70 5.49
C VAL A 150 2.67 6.43 4.46
N LEU A 151 1.46 5.92 4.21
CA LEU A 151 0.48 6.52 3.31
C LEU A 151 -0.19 7.72 3.99
N GLY A 152 -0.12 8.90 3.36
CA GLY A 152 -0.77 10.11 3.86
C GLY A 152 -2.19 10.29 3.31
N ASN A 153 -2.52 11.51 2.87
CA ASN A 153 -3.84 11.83 2.32
C ASN A 153 -4.11 11.04 1.03
N VAL A 154 -5.09 10.14 1.08
CA VAL A 154 -5.54 9.38 -0.09
C VAL A 154 -6.85 9.99 -0.61
N ASN A 155 -6.79 10.80 -1.67
CA ASN A 155 -7.97 11.50 -2.17
C ASN A 155 -8.81 10.60 -3.08
N GLN A 156 -10.02 10.27 -2.62
CA GLN A 156 -10.90 9.27 -3.22
C GLN A 156 -11.97 9.91 -4.12
N GLY A 157 -11.59 10.18 -5.37
CA GLY A 157 -12.56 10.31 -6.46
C GLY A 157 -13.02 8.92 -6.91
N SER A 158 -13.88 8.24 -6.14
CA SER A 158 -14.33 6.85 -6.41
C SER A 158 -13.20 5.81 -6.56
N GLY A 159 -12.12 5.98 -5.78
CA GLY A 159 -10.91 5.17 -5.83
C GLY A 159 -11.14 3.74 -5.35
N ALA A 160 -11.05 2.76 -6.25
CA ALA A 160 -11.17 1.34 -5.96
C ALA A 160 -9.99 0.56 -6.59
N GLY A 161 -8.84 1.21 -6.74
CA GLY A 161 -7.64 0.55 -7.25
C GLY A 161 -7.09 -0.46 -6.24
N THR A 162 -6.13 -1.26 -6.69
CA THR A 162 -5.56 -2.35 -5.88
C THR A 162 -4.27 -1.90 -5.22
N LEU A 163 -4.15 -2.15 -3.91
CA LEU A 163 -2.92 -2.01 -3.16
C LEU A 163 -2.35 -3.41 -2.87
N ASN A 164 -1.13 -3.68 -3.31
CA ASN A 164 -0.41 -4.92 -3.00
C ASN A 164 0.81 -4.61 -2.13
N ILE A 165 0.99 -5.37 -1.06
CA ILE A 165 2.07 -5.21 -0.09
C ILE A 165 2.81 -6.54 0.03
N THR A 166 4.08 -6.59 -0.39
CA THR A 166 4.85 -7.82 -0.55
C THR A 166 6.30 -7.69 -0.06
N GLY A 167 7.02 -8.81 -0.02
CA GLY A 167 8.48 -8.81 0.17
C GLY A 167 8.94 -8.37 1.56
N GLY A 168 8.13 -8.61 2.60
CA GLY A 168 8.44 -8.16 3.96
C GLY A 168 8.25 -6.65 4.14
N SER A 169 7.43 -6.02 3.31
CA SER A 169 7.13 -4.58 3.43
C SER A 169 6.39 -4.27 4.73
N VAL A 170 6.59 -3.03 5.22
CA VAL A 170 5.84 -2.48 6.35
C VAL A 170 5.13 -1.22 5.87
N VAL A 171 3.80 -1.27 5.83
CA VAL A 171 2.98 -0.16 5.34
C VAL A 171 2.01 0.29 6.42
N SER A 172 1.85 1.59 6.58
CA SER A 172 0.83 2.14 7.47
C SER A 172 0.10 3.32 6.86
N THR A 173 -1.13 3.60 7.30
CA THR A 173 -1.82 4.85 6.99
C THR A 173 -1.57 5.90 8.06
N ALA A 174 -1.61 7.18 7.69
CA ALA A 174 -1.59 8.29 8.63
C ALA A 174 -2.95 8.49 9.29
N SER A 175 -2.96 9.00 10.53
CA SER A 175 -4.18 9.34 11.26
C SER A 175 -4.87 10.55 10.63
N ASN A 176 -5.83 10.31 9.72
CA ASN A 176 -6.57 11.25 8.84
C ASN A 176 -6.50 10.87 7.35
N SER A 177 -5.81 9.80 6.99
CA SER A 177 -5.83 9.27 5.64
C SER A 177 -7.27 8.89 5.27
N THR A 178 -7.88 9.63 4.35
CA THR A 178 -9.25 9.37 3.87
C THR A 178 -9.36 7.95 3.29
N ASP A 179 -10.50 7.30 3.51
CA ASP A 179 -10.72 5.86 3.39
C ASP A 179 -9.99 5.18 2.21
N LEU A 180 -9.10 4.21 2.49
CA LEU A 180 -8.62 3.30 1.45
C LEU A 180 -9.81 2.45 0.99
N SER A 181 -10.23 2.64 -0.26
CA SER A 181 -11.26 1.84 -0.92
C SER A 181 -10.68 1.05 -2.09
N GLY A 182 -11.15 -0.19 -2.26
CA GLY A 182 -10.60 -1.17 -3.21
C GLY A 182 -9.93 -2.36 -2.52
N PRO A 183 -9.44 -3.36 -3.28
CA PRO A 183 -8.75 -4.50 -2.72
C PRO A 183 -7.39 -4.12 -2.12
N ILE A 184 -7.10 -4.59 -0.91
CA ILE A 184 -5.78 -4.51 -0.27
C ILE A 184 -5.28 -5.95 -0.07
N ASN A 185 -4.13 -6.28 -0.64
CA ASN A 185 -3.54 -7.60 -0.53
C ASN A 185 -2.20 -7.50 0.21
N VAL A 186 -2.07 -8.19 1.33
CA VAL A 186 -0.84 -8.25 2.13
C VAL A 186 -0.30 -9.66 2.07
N THR A 187 0.94 -9.83 1.61
CA THR A 187 1.58 -11.15 1.45
C THR A 187 2.94 -11.17 2.13
N GLY A 188 3.09 -11.99 3.17
CA GLY A 188 4.33 -12.10 3.96
C GLY A 188 4.86 -10.74 4.46
N SER A 189 3.95 -9.81 4.76
CA SER A 189 4.23 -8.40 5.02
C SER A 189 3.29 -7.86 6.10
N SER A 190 3.50 -6.62 6.52
CA SER A 190 2.71 -5.97 7.58
C SER A 190 1.98 -4.74 7.08
N PHE A 191 0.70 -4.62 7.45
CA PHE A 191 -0.14 -3.45 7.18
C PHE A 191 -0.80 -2.92 8.45
N THR A 192 -0.63 -1.64 8.75
CA THR A 192 -1.29 -0.98 9.88
C THR A 192 -2.23 0.10 9.36
N ASP A 193 -3.54 -0.11 9.51
CA ASP A 193 -4.51 0.96 9.28
C ASP A 193 -4.68 1.81 10.55
N ASN A 194 -4.36 3.09 10.44
CA ASN A 194 -4.62 4.11 11.46
C ASN A 194 -5.76 5.05 11.06
N SER A 195 -6.50 4.77 9.99
CA SER A 195 -7.58 5.62 9.51
C SER A 195 -8.95 4.94 9.52
N SER A 196 -9.42 4.44 8.39
CA SER A 196 -10.76 3.90 8.22
C SER A 196 -10.80 3.04 6.96
N LEU A 197 -10.93 1.72 7.16
CA LEU A 197 -11.29 0.83 6.06
C LEU A 197 -12.71 1.14 5.58
N ALA A 198 -12.87 1.41 4.29
CA ALA A 198 -14.19 1.57 3.69
C ALA A 198 -14.97 0.24 3.73
N SER A 199 -16.31 0.31 3.70
CA SER A 199 -17.17 -0.89 3.71
C SER A 199 -17.06 -1.71 2.42
N THR A 200 -16.53 -1.10 1.36
CA THR A 200 -16.23 -1.74 0.07
C THR A 200 -14.82 -2.33 0.01
N THR A 201 -14.03 -2.21 1.08
CA THR A 201 -12.65 -2.68 1.13
C THR A 201 -12.60 -4.13 1.57
N THR A 202 -11.84 -4.92 0.81
CA THR A 202 -11.47 -6.27 1.19
C THR A 202 -9.97 -6.27 1.46
N LEU A 203 -9.61 -6.51 2.73
CA LEU A 203 -8.23 -6.70 3.16
C LEU A 203 -7.92 -8.21 3.18
N THR A 204 -7.08 -8.67 2.27
CA THR A 204 -6.69 -10.09 2.17
C THR A 204 -5.29 -10.30 2.73
N LEU A 205 -5.16 -11.25 3.66
CA LEU A 205 -3.89 -11.60 4.30
C LEU A 205 -3.38 -12.94 3.77
N ASN A 206 -2.13 -12.98 3.32
CA ASN A 206 -1.51 -14.17 2.74
C ASN A 206 -0.11 -14.41 3.31
N ASP A 207 0.27 -15.68 3.39
CA ASP A 207 1.63 -16.16 3.58
C ASP A 207 2.37 -15.54 4.77
N GLY A 208 1.75 -15.51 5.95
CA GLY A 208 2.37 -14.95 7.15
C GLY A 208 2.14 -13.45 7.33
N ALA A 209 1.18 -12.88 6.60
CA ALA A 209 0.85 -11.47 6.70
C ALA A 209 0.29 -11.10 8.08
N THR A 210 0.57 -9.87 8.49
CA THR A 210 -0.02 -9.25 9.67
C THR A 210 -0.76 -7.99 9.28
N ALA A 211 -2.00 -7.86 9.71
CA ALA A 211 -2.74 -6.61 9.65
C ALA A 211 -3.12 -6.12 11.04
N THR A 212 -2.93 -4.84 11.28
CA THR A 212 -3.39 -4.17 12.50
C THR A 212 -4.38 -3.08 12.12
N LEU A 213 -5.61 -3.20 12.60
CA LEU A 213 -6.59 -2.12 12.61
C LEU A 213 -6.41 -1.41 13.96
N SER A 214 -5.72 -0.27 13.95
CA SER A 214 -5.32 0.35 15.20
C SER A 214 -6.51 0.90 15.99
N THR A 215 -6.27 1.25 17.25
CA THR A 215 -7.27 1.89 18.11
C THR A 215 -7.81 3.20 17.54
N SER A 216 -7.00 3.91 16.74
CA SER A 216 -7.45 5.13 16.05
C SER A 216 -8.19 4.84 14.75
N ALA A 217 -8.27 3.58 14.33
CA ALA A 217 -9.01 3.20 13.14
C ALA A 217 -10.52 3.19 13.42
N TYR A 218 -11.29 3.67 12.45
CA TYR A 218 -12.75 3.65 12.48
C TYR A 218 -13.29 2.89 11.27
N PRO A 219 -13.14 1.56 11.19
CA PRO A 219 -13.66 0.77 10.08
C PRO A 219 -15.13 1.11 9.81
N ALA A 220 -15.51 1.16 8.53
CA ALA A 220 -16.90 1.29 8.14
C ALA A 220 -17.66 -0.02 8.41
N ASP A 221 -18.98 0.08 8.59
CA ASP A 221 -19.79 -1.10 8.88
C ASP A 221 -19.77 -2.08 7.70
N GLY A 222 -19.33 -3.32 7.94
CA GLY A 222 -19.16 -4.34 6.92
C GLY A 222 -17.77 -4.42 6.29
N SER A 223 -16.78 -3.68 6.80
CA SER A 223 -15.38 -3.83 6.40
C SER A 223 -14.95 -5.29 6.53
N THR A 224 -14.28 -5.85 5.51
CA THR A 224 -14.02 -7.30 5.44
C THR A 224 -12.53 -7.59 5.44
N VAL A 225 -12.11 -8.49 6.33
CA VAL A 225 -10.77 -9.08 6.35
C VAL A 225 -10.87 -10.55 5.97
N VAL A 226 -10.12 -10.97 4.96
CA VAL A 226 -10.10 -12.35 4.45
C VAL A 226 -8.77 -12.99 4.80
N PHE A 227 -8.82 -14.13 5.48
CA PHE A 227 -7.68 -15.00 5.68
C PHE A 227 -7.44 -15.84 4.42
N GLY A 228 -6.44 -15.44 3.65
CA GLY A 228 -5.99 -16.06 2.41
C GLY A 228 -5.06 -17.25 2.67
N THR A 229 -3.93 -17.35 1.96
CA THR A 229 -3.00 -18.48 2.13
C THR A 229 -2.13 -18.34 3.38
N GLY A 230 -1.56 -19.45 3.86
CA GLY A 230 -0.68 -19.46 5.03
C GLY A 230 -1.38 -19.15 6.35
N ASN A 231 -0.59 -18.92 7.40
CA ASN A 231 -1.07 -18.59 8.75
C ASN A 231 -0.87 -17.08 8.97
N ASN A 232 -1.94 -16.33 9.12
CA ASN A 232 -1.89 -14.87 9.17
C ASN A 232 -2.34 -14.34 10.54
N THR A 233 -2.12 -13.05 10.75
CA THR A 233 -2.52 -12.36 11.99
C THR A 233 -3.36 -11.14 11.66
N LEU A 234 -4.54 -11.04 12.27
CA LEU A 234 -5.33 -9.81 12.33
C LEU A 234 -5.33 -9.30 13.76
N VAL A 235 -4.99 -8.04 13.96
CA VAL A 235 -5.11 -7.32 15.25
C VAL A 235 -6.26 -6.34 15.13
N LEU A 236 -7.29 -6.54 15.95
CA LEU A 236 -8.52 -5.74 15.96
C LEU A 236 -8.34 -4.45 16.79
N PRO A 237 -9.15 -3.40 16.53
CA PRO A 237 -9.16 -2.21 17.39
C PRO A 237 -9.59 -2.57 18.81
N ASN A 238 -9.01 -1.94 19.84
CA ASN A 238 -9.42 -2.17 21.23
C ASN A 238 -10.72 -1.46 21.63
N LEU A 239 -11.35 -0.76 20.69
CA LEU A 239 -12.66 -0.16 20.86
C LEU A 239 -13.71 -1.10 20.26
N GLN A 240 -14.64 -1.57 21.10
CA GLN A 240 -15.71 -2.48 20.70
C GLN A 240 -16.52 -1.95 19.51
N TYR A 241 -16.72 -0.63 19.42
CA TYR A 241 -17.42 0.03 18.31
C TYR A 241 -16.69 -0.07 16.95
N GLY A 242 -15.36 -0.21 16.95
CA GLY A 242 -14.59 -0.42 15.73
C GLY A 242 -14.59 -1.89 15.34
N ALA A 243 -14.30 -2.77 16.30
CA ALA A 243 -14.21 -4.21 16.07
C ALA A 243 -15.54 -4.83 15.61
N ASN A 244 -16.67 -4.39 16.17
CA ASN A 244 -18.00 -4.95 15.84
C ASN A 244 -18.51 -4.59 14.44
N LYS A 245 -17.71 -3.89 13.63
CA LYS A 245 -17.98 -3.56 12.23
C LYS A 245 -17.21 -4.45 11.24
N VAL A 246 -16.22 -5.19 11.74
CA VAL A 246 -15.31 -5.99 10.92
C VAL A 246 -15.91 -7.38 10.71
N ASN A 247 -16.09 -7.78 9.46
CA ASN A 247 -16.33 -9.17 9.08
C ASN A 247 -14.98 -9.88 8.92
N VAL A 248 -14.86 -11.06 9.50
CA VAL A 248 -13.71 -11.94 9.32
C VAL A 248 -14.13 -13.12 8.46
N GLU A 249 -13.42 -13.35 7.37
CA GLU A 249 -13.74 -14.44 6.45
C GLU A 249 -12.60 -15.45 6.35
N ASN A 250 -13.00 -16.72 6.16
CA ASN A 250 -12.11 -17.86 5.97
C ASN A 250 -11.10 -18.06 7.09
N LEU A 251 -11.48 -17.82 8.35
CA LEU A 251 -10.60 -18.07 9.50
C LEU A 251 -10.18 -19.55 9.52
N LYS A 252 -8.87 -19.81 9.56
CA LYS A 252 -8.28 -21.17 9.45
C LYS A 252 -7.56 -21.57 10.73
N ASN A 253 -7.30 -22.86 10.85
CA ASN A 253 -6.44 -23.34 11.91
C ASN A 253 -5.00 -22.82 11.71
N GLY A 254 -4.43 -22.17 12.73
CA GLY A 254 -3.11 -21.53 12.66
C GLY A 254 -3.13 -20.01 12.48
N ASP A 255 -4.26 -19.44 12.08
CA ASP A 255 -4.47 -17.98 12.06
C ASP A 255 -4.60 -17.41 13.48
N ARG A 256 -4.33 -16.10 13.61
CA ARG A 256 -4.33 -15.37 14.88
C ARG A 256 -5.18 -14.11 14.80
N LEU A 257 -5.88 -13.83 15.89
CA LEU A 257 -6.78 -12.67 16.14
C LEU A 257 -6.39 -11.92 17.42
N GLY A 258 -5.58 -10.87 17.32
CA GLY A 258 -5.19 -10.03 18.45
C GLY A 258 -6.14 -8.86 18.70
N VAL A 259 -5.85 -8.10 19.76
CA VAL A 259 -6.46 -6.79 20.02
C VAL A 259 -5.36 -5.75 20.26
N ASP A 260 -5.48 -4.60 19.61
CA ASP A 260 -4.45 -3.55 19.63
C ASP A 260 -4.17 -3.02 21.05
N GLY A 261 -2.91 -3.02 21.44
CA GLY A 261 -2.46 -2.52 22.75
C GLY A 261 -2.98 -3.28 23.99
N THR A 262 -3.59 -4.47 23.85
CA THR A 262 -4.06 -5.25 25.00
C THR A 262 -3.90 -6.75 24.79
N GLN A 263 -3.65 -7.47 25.88
CA GLN A 263 -3.52 -8.92 25.85
C GLN A 263 -4.90 -9.57 25.80
N VAL A 264 -5.07 -10.54 24.90
CA VAL A 264 -6.22 -11.43 24.86
C VAL A 264 -6.00 -12.58 25.85
N THR A 265 -6.95 -12.82 26.74
CA THR A 265 -6.88 -13.87 27.76
C THR A 265 -7.70 -15.11 27.38
N THR A 266 -8.85 -14.91 26.75
CA THR A 266 -9.68 -16.00 26.23
C THR A 266 -10.34 -15.58 24.92
N ALA A 267 -10.63 -16.57 24.08
CA ALA A 267 -11.48 -16.41 22.89
C ALA A 267 -12.72 -17.28 23.05
N THR A 268 -13.89 -16.72 22.79
CA THR A 268 -15.15 -17.45 22.68
C THR A 268 -15.58 -17.47 21.22
N LEU A 269 -15.58 -18.65 20.63
CA LEU A 269 -15.97 -18.93 19.26
C LEU A 269 -17.44 -19.34 19.24
N SER A 270 -18.18 -18.91 18.22
CA SER A 270 -19.52 -19.39 17.86
C SER A 270 -19.61 -19.60 16.36
N ALA A 271 -20.71 -20.18 15.85
CA ALA A 271 -20.86 -20.46 14.42
C ALA A 271 -20.73 -19.23 13.50
N ASN A 272 -20.96 -18.03 14.03
CA ASN A 272 -20.97 -16.78 13.26
C ASN A 272 -20.29 -15.60 13.96
N ASN A 273 -19.61 -15.82 15.09
CA ASN A 273 -18.92 -14.77 15.82
C ASN A 273 -17.65 -15.24 16.53
N VAL A 274 -16.74 -14.29 16.80
CA VAL A 274 -15.61 -14.46 17.72
C VAL A 274 -15.59 -13.29 18.70
N ALA A 275 -15.61 -13.59 19.99
CA ALA A 275 -15.44 -12.63 21.08
C ALA A 275 -14.14 -12.89 21.84
N LEU A 276 -13.32 -11.86 22.00
CA LEU A 276 -12.01 -11.88 22.64
C LEU A 276 -12.11 -11.16 23.99
N ALA A 277 -11.90 -11.89 25.08
CA ALA A 277 -11.74 -11.29 26.39
C ALA A 277 -10.32 -10.72 26.53
N THR A 278 -10.23 -9.50 27.04
CA THR A 278 -8.96 -8.78 27.19
C THR A 278 -8.66 -8.48 28.65
N THR A 279 -7.41 -8.15 28.95
CA THR A 279 -7.03 -7.66 30.29
C THR A 279 -7.63 -6.30 30.64
N SER A 280 -8.16 -5.56 29.66
CA SER A 280 -8.91 -4.31 29.90
C SER A 280 -10.36 -4.54 30.35
N GLY A 281 -10.85 -5.77 30.31
CA GLY A 281 -12.13 -6.20 30.90
C GLY A 281 -13.35 -6.09 29.98
N THR A 282 -13.30 -5.30 28.91
CA THR A 282 -14.38 -5.24 27.90
C THR A 282 -14.09 -6.22 26.77
N PRO A 283 -14.93 -7.25 26.54
CA PRO A 283 -14.75 -8.15 25.41
C PRO A 283 -14.83 -7.41 24.07
N ILE A 284 -13.91 -7.74 23.17
CA ILE A 284 -13.86 -7.24 21.81
C ILE A 284 -14.42 -8.31 20.89
N GLN A 285 -15.45 -7.98 20.13
CA GLN A 285 -16.11 -8.93 19.24
C GLN A 285 -16.12 -8.41 17.82
N VAL A 286 -15.90 -9.31 16.86
CA VAL A 286 -16.08 -9.01 15.44
C VAL A 286 -17.58 -8.92 15.09
N LYS A 287 -17.90 -8.36 13.93
CA LYS A 287 -19.29 -8.35 13.44
C LYS A 287 -19.78 -9.76 13.13
N SER A 288 -18.97 -10.47 12.35
CA SER A 288 -19.24 -11.84 11.94
C SER A 288 -17.93 -12.57 11.64
N VAL A 289 -17.97 -13.90 11.69
CA VAL A 289 -16.89 -14.77 11.23
C VAL A 289 -17.42 -15.83 10.28
N THR A 290 -16.63 -16.20 9.27
CA THR A 290 -16.75 -17.47 8.57
C THR A 290 -15.50 -18.29 8.76
N TYR A 291 -15.67 -19.59 8.97
CA TYR A 291 -14.57 -20.53 9.14
C TYR A 291 -14.30 -21.28 7.84
N ASP A 292 -13.03 -21.49 7.53
CA ASP A 292 -12.64 -22.39 6.44
C ASP A 292 -12.82 -23.87 6.85
N SER A 293 -12.93 -24.75 5.85
CA SER A 293 -13.05 -26.20 6.05
C SER A 293 -11.92 -26.85 6.87
N SER A 294 -10.75 -26.23 6.94
CA SER A 294 -9.63 -26.66 7.78
C SER A 294 -9.84 -26.44 9.29
N TYR A 295 -10.81 -25.62 9.67
CA TYR A 295 -11.17 -25.36 11.07
C TYR A 295 -12.17 -26.41 11.56
N THR A 296 -11.68 -27.65 11.78
CA THR A 296 -12.54 -28.81 12.07
C THR A 296 -13.31 -28.72 13.39
N ASP A 297 -12.82 -27.89 14.32
CA ASP A 297 -13.41 -27.72 15.66
C ASP A 297 -14.29 -26.46 15.75
N ALA A 298 -14.61 -25.84 14.62
CA ALA A 298 -15.45 -24.65 14.60
C ALA A 298 -16.86 -24.98 15.14
N PRO A 299 -17.41 -24.20 16.09
CA PRO A 299 -18.74 -24.44 16.63
C PRO A 299 -19.81 -24.38 15.53
N THR A 300 -20.83 -25.24 15.64
CA THR A 300 -21.98 -25.25 14.72
C THR A 300 -23.28 -24.93 15.46
N GLY A 301 -24.22 -24.26 14.78
CA GLY A 301 -25.48 -23.86 15.40
C GLY A 301 -25.30 -22.87 16.55
N ASP A 302 -26.02 -23.09 17.65
CA ASP A 302 -26.00 -22.20 18.83
C ASP A 302 -24.88 -22.53 19.83
N GLU A 303 -24.01 -23.49 19.52
CA GLU A 303 -22.91 -23.89 20.39
C GLU A 303 -21.81 -22.82 20.44
N THR A 304 -21.14 -22.74 21.60
CA THR A 304 -19.98 -21.88 21.80
C THR A 304 -18.82 -22.68 22.39
N GLN A 305 -17.61 -22.29 22.02
CA GLN A 305 -16.39 -22.88 22.54
C GLN A 305 -15.49 -21.78 23.09
N THR A 306 -15.11 -21.90 24.36
CA THR A 306 -14.15 -20.98 24.98
C THR A 306 -12.78 -21.63 25.03
N VAL A 307 -11.79 -20.93 24.50
CA VAL A 307 -10.38 -21.31 24.52
C VAL A 307 -9.64 -20.34 25.43
N THR A 308 -8.97 -20.88 26.45
CA THR A 308 -8.02 -20.10 27.25
C THR A 308 -6.74 -19.92 26.45
N ILE A 309 -6.34 -18.68 26.28
CA ILE A 309 -5.16 -18.32 25.50
C ILE A 309 -4.01 -18.20 26.48
N ASP A 310 -3.06 -19.13 26.39
CA ASP A 310 -1.76 -18.94 27.03
C ASP A 310 -0.96 -17.89 26.22
N ALA A 311 -0.14 -17.10 26.91
CA ALA A 311 0.46 -15.85 26.42
C ALA A 311 1.34 -15.96 25.16
N ASP A 312 1.51 -17.18 24.63
CA ASP A 312 2.33 -17.52 23.47
C ASP A 312 1.53 -17.63 22.15
N PHE A 313 0.19 -17.59 22.19
CA PHE A 313 -0.64 -17.87 21.00
C PHE A 313 -1.15 -16.62 20.26
N PHE A 314 -1.12 -15.44 20.89
CA PHE A 314 -1.57 -14.18 20.29
C PHE A 314 -0.59 -13.05 20.60
N CYS A 315 -0.19 -12.31 19.56
CA CYS A 315 0.75 -11.20 19.65
C CYS A 315 0.27 -10.16 20.65
N ASP A 316 1.14 -9.73 21.55
CA ASP A 316 0.98 -8.43 22.16
C ASP A 316 0.94 -7.40 21.03
N GLY A 317 0.02 -6.45 21.08
CA GLY A 317 -0.13 -5.43 20.04
C GLY A 317 1.05 -4.45 19.97
N VAL A 318 2.29 -4.85 20.29
CA VAL A 318 3.44 -3.96 20.36
C VAL A 318 4.72 -4.66 19.89
N ASP A 319 5.17 -4.20 18.72
CA ASP A 319 6.52 -4.30 18.17
C ASP A 319 6.88 -5.56 17.38
N GLY A 320 7.24 -5.33 16.11
CA GLY A 320 7.74 -6.32 15.16
C GLY A 320 9.13 -6.86 15.49
N SER A 321 9.46 -7.05 16.77
CA SER A 321 10.69 -7.70 17.20
C SER A 321 10.40 -9.16 17.51
N GLN A 322 10.83 -10.05 16.61
CA GLN A 322 10.88 -11.47 16.89
C GLN A 322 11.77 -11.71 18.12
N ARG A 323 11.18 -12.13 19.24
CA ARG A 323 11.94 -12.82 20.28
C ARG A 323 12.11 -14.27 19.88
N HIS A 324 13.25 -14.53 19.23
CA HIS A 324 13.89 -15.84 19.19
C HIS A 324 13.91 -16.41 20.62
N ARG A 325 13.12 -17.47 20.88
CA ARG A 325 13.28 -18.26 22.11
C ARG A 325 14.29 -19.36 21.84
N ASP A 326 15.47 -19.20 22.43
CA ASP A 326 16.45 -20.25 22.58
C ASP A 326 15.84 -21.48 23.27
N VAL A 327 16.13 -22.65 22.72
CA VAL A 327 15.77 -23.96 23.26
C VAL A 327 16.86 -24.37 24.27
N PRO A 328 16.53 -24.69 25.54
CA PRO A 328 17.48 -25.33 26.43
C PRO A 328 17.59 -26.84 26.12
N ARG A 329 18.82 -27.35 26.11
CA ARG A 329 19.12 -28.77 26.29
C ARG A 329 18.95 -29.18 27.75
#